data_AF-A0A4P9VKE2-F1
#
_entry.id   AF-A0A4P9VKE2-F1
#
_cell.length_a   1.000
_cell.length_b   1.000
_cell.length_c   1.000
_cell.angle_alpha   90.00
_cell.angle_beta   90.00
_cell.angle_gamma   90.00
#
_symmetry.space_group_name_H-M   'P 1'
#
loop_
_entity.id
_entity.type
_entity.pdbx_description
1 polymer ?
#
loop_
_entity_poly.entity_id
_entity_poly.type
_entity_poly.pdbx_seq_one_letter_code
_entity_poly.pdbx_strand_id
1 'polypeptide(L)'
;MGENIYQRPKALLQDNQTPEALITHVKKPKIVWVIVAWIFLCLGIVFRGIFSQLLEPLSLDEQTAKQLSLLPMFMVVFLMVGVRKLHKISCYIAGGVFILFSLFQIISLAFFFTEYGIKSSILAVVIYVIPSALCSYWLLKPSSRELYTRYSAYKYNESMKKIATKRLYR
;
A
#
# COMPACT_ATOMS: atom_id res chain seq x y z
N MET A 1 -55.47 -16.98 20.07
CA MET A 1 -54.15 -17.65 20.09
C MET A 1 -53.34 -17.08 18.95
N GLY A 2 -52.36 -16.24 19.24
CA GLY A 2 -51.55 -15.56 18.23
C GLY A 2 -50.42 -16.47 17.73
N GLU A 3 -50.40 -16.73 16.44
CA GLU A 3 -49.34 -17.48 15.77
C GLU A 3 -48.07 -16.61 15.68
N ASN A 4 -46.98 -17.14 16.23
CA ASN A 4 -45.67 -16.51 16.23
C ASN A 4 -45.06 -16.50 14.82
N ILE A 5 -45.00 -15.31 14.22
CA ILE A 5 -44.28 -14.99 12.99
C ILE A 5 -42.79 -14.85 13.31
N TYR A 6 -42.06 -15.96 13.43
CA TYR A 6 -40.59 -15.97 13.29
C TYR A 6 -40.14 -17.34 12.72
N GLN A 7 -40.38 -17.53 11.42
CA GLN A 7 -39.68 -18.56 10.66
C GLN A 7 -38.19 -18.17 10.55
N ARG A 8 -37.32 -18.90 11.25
CA ARG A 8 -35.88 -18.91 10.94
C ARG A 8 -35.70 -19.51 9.54
N PRO A 9 -34.91 -18.92 8.63
CA PRO A 9 -34.54 -19.61 7.41
C PRO A 9 -33.60 -20.76 7.76
N LYS A 10 -34.14 -21.98 7.82
CA LYS A 10 -33.42 -23.24 7.69
C LYS A 10 -33.27 -23.54 6.19
N ALA A 11 -32.31 -22.90 5.52
CA ALA A 11 -31.91 -23.29 4.17
C ALA A 11 -30.60 -22.59 3.77
N LEU A 12 -29.47 -23.14 4.22
CA LEU A 12 -28.14 -23.08 3.55
C LEU A 12 -27.04 -23.73 4.41
N LEU A 13 -27.40 -24.72 5.21
CA LEU A 13 -26.43 -25.67 5.72
C LEU A 13 -26.58 -26.93 4.87
N GLN A 14 -25.46 -27.30 4.24
CA GLN A 14 -25.19 -28.58 3.62
C GLN A 14 -25.51 -28.66 2.12
N ASP A 15 -24.56 -28.20 1.30
CA ASP A 15 -23.92 -29.14 0.37
C ASP A 15 -22.51 -28.70 -0.05
N ASN A 16 -21.53 -29.56 0.22
CA ASN A 16 -20.23 -29.69 -0.43
C ASN A 16 -19.40 -28.44 -0.79
N GLN A 17 -18.58 -28.00 0.18
CA GLN A 17 -17.12 -28.07 0.03
C GLN A 17 -16.44 -27.91 1.39
N THR A 18 -16.20 -29.06 2.01
CA THR A 18 -15.11 -29.38 2.95
C THR A 18 -14.86 -28.49 4.19
N PRO A 19 -14.77 -29.12 5.37
CA PRO A 19 -14.41 -28.47 6.63
C PRO A 19 -12.96 -28.00 6.54
N GLU A 20 -12.59 -26.98 7.31
CA GLU A 20 -11.18 -26.84 7.70
C GLU A 20 -10.15 -26.85 6.54
N ALA A 21 -10.40 -26.11 5.47
CA ALA A 21 -9.28 -25.38 4.89
C ALA A 21 -8.90 -24.35 5.95
N LEU A 22 -8.15 -24.81 6.96
CA LEU A 22 -7.24 -24.05 7.78
C LEU A 22 -6.65 -23.04 6.79
N ILE A 23 -7.14 -21.80 6.78
CA ILE A 23 -6.48 -20.75 6.01
C ILE A 23 -5.17 -20.64 6.74
N THR A 24 -4.22 -21.41 6.25
CA THR A 24 -2.89 -21.61 6.81
C THR A 24 -2.38 -20.22 7.07
N HIS A 25 -1.89 -20.00 8.29
CA HIS A 25 -1.42 -18.71 8.73
C HIS A 25 -0.64 -18.02 7.60
N VAL A 26 -1.27 -17.03 6.96
CA VAL A 26 -0.70 -16.41 5.76
C VAL A 26 0.46 -15.57 6.23
N LYS A 27 1.67 -16.14 6.14
CA LYS A 27 2.90 -15.48 6.59
C LYS A 27 3.11 -14.26 5.71
N LYS A 28 3.13 -13.08 6.33
CA LYS A 28 3.41 -11.84 5.62
C LYS A 28 4.80 -11.93 4.98
N PRO A 29 4.93 -11.66 3.67
CA PRO A 29 6.22 -11.69 3.03
C PRO A 29 7.07 -10.52 3.55
N LYS A 30 8.33 -10.81 3.92
CA LYS A 30 9.24 -9.83 4.52
C LYS A 30 9.50 -8.63 3.59
N ILE A 31 9.37 -8.83 2.28
CA ILE A 31 9.55 -7.80 1.26
C ILE A 31 8.58 -6.62 1.41
N VAL A 32 7.42 -6.80 2.06
CA VAL A 32 6.49 -5.70 2.36
C VAL A 32 7.16 -4.66 3.25
N TRP A 33 8.02 -5.07 4.20
CA TRP A 33 8.76 -4.14 5.04
C TRP A 33 9.80 -3.35 4.26
N VAL A 34 10.46 -4.00 3.29
CA VAL A 34 11.39 -3.34 2.37
C VAL A 34 10.66 -2.29 1.54
N ILE A 35 9.48 -2.64 1.00
CA ILE A 35 8.67 -1.71 0.22
C ILE A 35 8.18 -0.54 1.10
N VAL A 36 7.75 -0.79 2.33
CA VAL A 36 7.32 0.29 3.25
C VAL A 36 8.50 1.21 3.60
N ALA A 37 9.69 0.67 3.85
CA ALA A 37 10.89 1.48 4.05
C ALA A 37 11.25 2.26 2.78
N TRP A 38 11.09 1.68 1.59
CA TRP A 38 11.32 2.34 0.32
C TRP A 38 10.33 3.47 0.05
N ILE A 39 9.05 3.26 0.37
CA ILE A 39 8.00 4.29 0.35
C ILE A 39 8.42 5.47 1.23
N PHE A 40 8.95 5.22 2.43
CA PHE A 40 9.44 6.28 3.32
C PHE A 40 10.57 7.10 2.67
N LEU A 41 11.57 6.41 2.12
CA LEU A 41 12.74 7.06 1.54
C LEU A 41 12.38 7.86 0.30
N CYS A 42 11.65 7.27 -0.66
CA CYS A 42 11.26 7.95 -1.89
C CYS A 42 10.36 9.15 -1.61
N LEU A 43 9.32 8.98 -0.79
CA LEU A 43 8.41 10.09 -0.49
C LEU A 43 9.06 11.14 0.40
N GLY A 44 10.00 10.77 1.27
CA GLY A 44 10.78 11.74 2.06
C GLY A 44 11.68 12.63 1.19
N ILE A 45 12.32 12.06 0.16
CA ILE A 45 13.13 12.82 -0.80
C ILE A 45 12.24 13.74 -1.64
N VAL A 46 11.12 13.21 -2.15
CA VAL A 46 10.15 14.00 -2.92
C VAL A 46 9.56 15.13 -2.07
N PHE A 47 9.25 14.85 -0.80
CA PHE A 47 8.74 15.86 0.12
C PHE A 47 9.74 16.99 0.28
N ARG A 48 11.03 16.67 0.51
CA ARG A 48 12.08 17.68 0.67
C ARG A 48 12.27 18.51 -0.60
N GLY A 49 12.26 17.89 -1.78
CA GLY A 49 12.45 18.58 -3.06
C GLY A 49 11.26 19.46 -3.47
N ILE A 50 10.03 18.96 -3.31
CA ILE A 50 8.82 19.76 -3.57
C ILE A 50 8.72 20.90 -2.56
N PHE A 51 8.99 20.65 -1.27
CA PHE A 51 8.92 21.72 -0.27
C PHE A 51 9.91 22.85 -0.54
N SER A 52 11.16 22.52 -0.90
CA SER A 52 12.15 23.56 -1.21
C SER A 52 11.75 24.38 -2.44
N GLN A 53 11.23 23.73 -3.49
CA GLN A 53 10.90 24.40 -4.74
C GLN A 53 9.54 25.11 -4.74
N LEU A 54 8.61 24.69 -3.90
CA LEU A 54 7.25 25.24 -3.85
C LEU A 54 7.09 26.34 -2.79
N LEU A 55 7.89 26.32 -1.71
CA LEU A 55 7.89 27.39 -0.70
C LEU A 55 8.66 28.63 -1.15
N GLU A 56 9.67 28.50 -2.01
CA GLU A 56 10.45 29.63 -2.53
C GLU A 56 9.62 30.63 -3.36
N PRO A 57 8.76 30.20 -4.30
CA PRO A 57 8.00 31.13 -5.15
C PRO A 57 6.66 31.56 -4.54
N LEU A 58 6.11 30.77 -3.62
CA LEU A 58 4.85 31.10 -2.96
C LEU A 58 5.18 31.72 -1.60
N SER A 59 5.18 33.06 -1.55
CA SER A 59 5.07 33.85 -0.31
C SER A 59 3.71 33.60 0.37
N LEU A 60 3.39 32.34 0.62
CA LEU A 60 2.19 31.86 1.27
C LEU A 60 2.27 32.21 2.74
N ASP A 61 1.19 32.79 3.25
CA ASP A 61 0.94 32.97 4.66
C ASP A 61 1.25 31.68 5.44
N GLU A 62 1.99 31.78 6.56
CA GLU A 62 2.60 30.65 7.26
C GLU A 62 1.58 29.55 7.62
N GLN A 63 0.34 29.95 7.84
CA GLN A 63 -0.75 29.06 8.21
C GLN A 63 -1.21 28.17 7.04
N THR A 64 -1.19 28.71 5.81
CA THR A 64 -1.54 27.96 4.60
C THR A 64 -0.39 27.04 4.18
N ALA A 65 0.86 27.49 4.33
CA ALA A 65 2.04 26.65 4.09
C ALA A 65 2.09 25.43 5.02
N LYS A 66 1.73 25.61 6.30
CA LYS A 66 1.62 24.50 7.27
C LYS A 66 0.55 23.50 6.87
N GLN A 67 -0.64 23.95 6.44
CA GLN A 67 -1.70 23.03 6.01
C GLN A 67 -1.34 22.27 4.73
N LEU A 68 -0.70 22.95 3.77
CA LEU A 68 -0.23 22.32 2.53
C LEU A 68 0.86 21.26 2.80
N SER A 69 1.69 21.46 3.82
CA SER A 69 2.71 20.49 4.25
C SER A 69 2.16 19.18 4.81
N LEU A 70 0.98 19.23 5.41
CA LEU A 70 0.38 18.09 6.10
C LEU A 70 -0.27 17.11 5.12
N LEU A 71 -0.86 17.59 4.03
CA LEU A 71 -1.56 16.77 3.05
C LEU A 71 -0.67 15.66 2.45
N PRO A 72 0.56 15.93 1.97
CA PRO A 72 1.45 14.88 1.50
C PRO A 72 1.84 13.93 2.63
N MET A 73 2.12 14.41 3.85
CA MET A 73 2.46 13.52 4.98
C MET A 73 1.34 12.51 5.28
N PHE A 74 0.08 12.97 5.32
CA PHE A 74 -1.07 12.07 5.52
C PHE A 74 -1.16 11.03 4.40
N MET A 75 -0.90 11.43 3.14
CA MET A 75 -0.87 10.51 2.01
C MET A 75 0.23 9.45 2.15
N VAL A 76 1.43 9.84 2.59
CA VAL A 76 2.55 8.91 2.85
C VAL A 76 2.17 7.89 3.92
N VAL A 77 1.65 8.37 5.06
CA VAL A 77 1.25 7.48 6.18
C VAL A 77 0.13 6.54 5.74
N PHE A 78 -0.86 7.03 4.99
CA PHE A 78 -1.93 6.20 4.46
C PHE A 78 -1.40 5.09 3.53
N LEU A 79 -0.48 5.44 2.62
CA LEU A 79 0.16 4.47 1.70
C LEU A 79 0.98 3.44 2.47
N MET A 80 1.78 3.83 3.44
CA MET A 80 2.56 2.92 4.28
C MET A 80 1.68 1.94 5.05
N VAL A 81 0.66 2.46 5.74
CA VAL A 81 -0.26 1.65 6.53
C VAL A 81 -1.06 0.73 5.61
N GLY A 82 -1.50 1.23 4.46
CA GLY A 82 -2.21 0.47 3.44
C GLY A 82 -1.38 -0.68 2.89
N VAL A 83 -0.13 -0.43 2.48
CA VAL A 83 0.80 -1.45 1.97
C VAL A 83 1.19 -2.45 3.06
N ARG A 84 1.44 -2.00 4.30
CA ARG A 84 1.70 -2.88 5.46
C ARG A 84 0.52 -3.79 5.80
N LYS A 85 -0.70 -3.29 5.60
CA LYS A 85 -1.94 -4.06 5.78
C LYS A 85 -2.32 -4.86 4.54
N LEU A 86 -1.53 -4.81 3.47
CA LEU A 86 -1.78 -5.47 2.19
C LEU A 86 -3.17 -5.09 1.62
N HIS A 87 -3.56 -3.83 1.80
CA HIS A 87 -4.83 -3.32 1.31
C HIS A 87 -4.75 -3.14 -0.21
N LYS A 88 -5.62 -3.86 -0.93
CA LYS A 88 -5.61 -3.95 -2.40
C LYS A 88 -5.47 -2.58 -3.07
N ILE A 89 -6.36 -1.63 -2.74
CA ILE A 89 -6.38 -0.29 -3.35
C ILE A 89 -5.07 0.46 -3.06
N SER A 90 -4.61 0.43 -1.81
CA SER A 90 -3.38 1.13 -1.41
C SER A 90 -2.13 0.57 -2.09
N CYS A 91 -2.06 -0.75 -2.30
CA CYS A 91 -0.98 -1.39 -3.05
C CYS A 91 -0.99 -0.98 -4.53
N TYR A 92 -2.16 -0.84 -5.16
CA TYR A 92 -2.26 -0.33 -6.54
C TYR A 92 -1.83 1.12 -6.65
N ILE A 93 -2.30 1.98 -5.75
CA ILE A 93 -1.91 3.40 -5.73
C ILE A 93 -0.40 3.51 -5.52
N ALA A 94 0.17 2.79 -4.54
CA ALA A 94 1.61 2.77 -4.31
C ALA A 94 2.39 2.29 -5.54
N GLY A 95 1.93 1.22 -6.21
CA GLY A 95 2.55 0.72 -7.44
C GLY A 95 2.52 1.75 -8.57
N GLY A 96 1.39 2.44 -8.77
CA GLY A 96 1.24 3.50 -9.76
C GLY A 96 2.14 4.71 -9.48
N VAL A 97 2.20 5.15 -8.22
CA VAL A 97 3.11 6.23 -7.79
C VAL A 97 4.57 5.86 -8.06
N PHE A 98 4.98 4.62 -7.79
CA PHE A 98 6.35 4.19 -8.08
C PHE A 98 6.66 4.12 -9.59
N ILE A 99 5.69 3.78 -10.44
CA ILE A 99 5.87 3.86 -11.90
C ILE A 99 6.09 5.30 -12.32
N LEU A 100 5.21 6.21 -11.90
CA LEU A 100 5.34 7.64 -12.21
C LEU A 100 6.67 8.21 -11.71
N PHE A 101 7.06 7.83 -10.49
CA PHE A 101 8.34 8.23 -9.91
C PHE A 101 9.52 7.70 -10.71
N SER A 102 9.48 6.44 -11.16
CA SER A 102 10.54 5.85 -11.99
C SER A 102 10.64 6.55 -13.35
N LEU A 103 9.50 6.88 -13.98
CA LEU A 103 9.47 7.64 -15.24
C LEU A 103 10.05 9.05 -15.06
N PHE A 104 9.64 9.74 -14.00
CA PHE A 104 10.18 11.05 -13.66
C PHE A 104 11.69 10.99 -13.46
N GLN A 105 12.19 10.00 -12.72
CA GLN A 105 13.62 9.80 -12.52
C GLN A 105 14.37 9.56 -13.83
N ILE A 106 13.85 8.72 -14.72
CA ILE A 106 14.47 8.46 -16.03
C ILE A 106 14.56 9.75 -16.85
N ILE A 107 13.51 10.57 -16.85
CA ILE A 107 13.50 11.87 -17.54
C ILE A 107 14.55 12.80 -16.92
N SER A 108 14.56 12.96 -15.60
CA SER A 108 15.57 13.78 -14.91
C SER A 108 17.00 13.30 -15.22
N LEU A 109 17.20 11.99 -15.28
CA LEU A 109 18.50 11.39 -15.58
C LEU A 109 18.97 11.70 -17.00
N ALA A 110 18.03 11.76 -17.97
CA ALA A 110 18.35 12.16 -19.34
C ALA A 110 18.84 13.61 -19.39
N PHE A 111 18.26 14.51 -18.59
CA PHE A 111 18.75 15.88 -18.44
C PHE A 111 20.08 15.96 -17.69
N PHE A 112 20.30 15.14 -16.66
CA PHE A 112 21.58 15.15 -15.93
C PHE A 112 22.74 14.49 -16.67
N PHE A 113 22.45 13.62 -17.64
CA PHE A 113 23.46 12.96 -18.47
C PHE A 113 24.31 13.98 -19.24
N THR A 114 23.74 15.12 -19.61
CA THR A 114 24.46 16.21 -20.30
C THR A 114 25.40 16.98 -19.38
N GLU A 115 25.22 16.93 -18.05
CA GLU A 115 25.95 17.77 -17.09
C GLU A 115 26.93 16.99 -16.19
N TYR A 116 26.57 15.79 -15.71
CA TYR A 116 27.32 15.09 -14.64
C TYR A 116 28.09 13.83 -15.09
N GLY A 117 28.06 13.52 -16.39
CA GLY A 117 28.77 12.40 -17.00
C GLY A 117 28.20 11.00 -16.65
N ILE A 118 28.64 9.99 -17.39
CA ILE A 118 28.03 8.65 -17.43
C ILE A 118 28.02 7.94 -16.06
N LYS A 119 29.07 8.10 -15.25
CA LYS A 119 29.25 7.35 -13.99
C LYS A 119 28.20 7.73 -12.92
N SER A 120 27.91 9.02 -12.77
CA SER A 120 26.93 9.51 -11.79
C SER A 120 25.50 9.13 -12.19
N SER A 121 25.20 9.20 -13.49
CA SER A 121 23.95 8.74 -14.09
C SER A 121 23.70 7.25 -13.83
N ILE A 122 24.68 6.37 -14.10
CA ILE A 122 24.54 4.93 -13.85
C ILE A 122 24.27 4.66 -12.36
N LEU A 123 24.99 5.34 -11.46
CA LEU A 123 24.80 5.17 -10.02
C LEU A 123 23.37 5.57 -9.59
N ALA A 124 22.84 6.67 -10.13
CA ALA A 124 21.47 7.10 -9.87
C ALA A 124 20.42 6.10 -10.38
N VAL A 125 20.63 5.49 -11.55
CA VAL A 125 19.74 4.43 -12.07
C VAL A 125 19.73 3.22 -11.13
N VAL A 126 20.91 2.77 -10.71
CA VAL A 126 21.05 1.57 -9.87
C VAL A 126 20.45 1.78 -8.48
N ILE A 127 20.64 2.95 -7.88
CA ILE A 127 20.18 3.23 -6.52
C ILE A 127 18.70 3.58 -6.48
N TYR A 128 18.18 4.30 -7.49
CA TYR A 128 16.83 4.86 -7.40
C TYR A 128 15.82 4.24 -8.35
N VAL A 129 16.20 4.05 -9.63
CA VAL A 129 15.27 3.58 -10.67
C VAL A 129 15.00 2.09 -10.51
N ILE A 130 16.04 1.28 -10.36
CA ILE A 130 15.90 -0.18 -10.26
C ILE A 130 15.05 -0.59 -9.03
N PRO A 131 15.31 -0.10 -7.81
CA PRO A 131 14.52 -0.52 -6.65
C PRO A 131 13.08 -0.02 -6.70
N SER A 132 12.84 1.16 -7.27
CA SER A 132 11.48 1.70 -7.48
C SER A 132 10.69 0.86 -8.48
N ALA A 133 11.32 0.45 -9.59
CA ALA A 133 10.73 -0.45 -10.58
C ALA A 133 10.47 -1.86 -10.00
N LEU A 134 11.37 -2.38 -9.16
CA LEU A 134 11.16 -3.66 -8.48
C LEU A 134 10.01 -3.59 -7.48
N CYS A 135 9.87 -2.50 -6.74
CA CYS A 135 8.75 -2.28 -5.82
C CYS A 135 7.42 -2.21 -6.56
N SER A 136 7.35 -1.47 -7.68
CA SER A 136 6.12 -1.38 -8.49
C SER A 136 5.77 -2.72 -9.11
N TYR A 137 6.74 -3.43 -9.68
CA TYR A 137 6.55 -4.77 -10.24
C TYR A 137 6.00 -5.73 -9.18
N TRP A 138 6.61 -5.76 -7.99
CA TRP A 138 6.16 -6.65 -6.92
C TRP A 138 4.75 -6.29 -6.46
N LEU A 139 4.42 -5.02 -6.31
CA LEU A 139 3.09 -4.58 -5.89
C LEU A 139 1.99 -4.92 -6.90
N LEU A 140 2.30 -4.89 -8.20
CA LEU A 140 1.35 -5.04 -9.29
C LEU A 140 1.23 -6.48 -9.82
N LYS A 141 2.22 -7.35 -9.57
CA LYS A 141 2.25 -8.74 -10.08
C LYS A 141 1.02 -9.54 -9.61
N PRO A 142 0.42 -10.39 -10.48
CA PRO A 142 -0.76 -11.20 -10.14
C PRO A 142 -0.61 -12.06 -8.88
N SER A 143 0.57 -12.63 -8.62
CA SER A 143 0.83 -13.42 -7.40
C SER A 143 0.65 -12.60 -6.12
N SER A 144 1.01 -11.31 -6.15
CA SER A 144 0.81 -10.40 -5.01
C SER A 144 -0.66 -10.06 -4.83
N ARG A 145 -1.43 -9.96 -5.93
CA ARG A 145 -2.89 -9.75 -5.88
C ARG A 145 -3.61 -10.90 -5.20
N GLU A 146 -3.20 -12.13 -5.50
CA GLU A 146 -3.73 -13.31 -4.85
C GLU A 146 -3.41 -13.32 -3.36
N LEU A 147 -2.19 -12.92 -2.99
CA LEU A 147 -1.79 -12.77 -1.59
C LEU A 147 -2.64 -11.73 -0.85
N TYR A 148 -2.99 -10.60 -1.48
CA TYR A 148 -3.85 -9.58 -0.88
C TYR A 148 -5.25 -10.13 -0.57
N THR A 149 -5.84 -10.86 -1.52
CA THR A 149 -7.17 -11.47 -1.38
C THR A 149 -7.18 -12.57 -0.32
N ARG A 150 -6.14 -13.41 -0.28
CA ARG A 150 -6.00 -14.44 0.76
C ARG A 150 -5.80 -13.82 2.15
N TYR A 151 -5.03 -12.73 2.24
CA TYR A 151 -4.79 -12.03 3.50
C TYR A 151 -6.04 -11.29 4.01
N SER A 152 -6.84 -10.68 3.13
CA SER A 152 -8.10 -10.05 3.52
C SER A 152 -9.13 -11.06 3.99
N ALA A 153 -9.27 -12.20 3.29
CA ALA A 153 -10.14 -13.30 3.67
C ALA A 153 -9.73 -13.92 5.03
N TYR A 154 -8.42 -14.13 5.24
CA TYR A 154 -7.89 -14.59 6.53
C TYR A 154 -8.30 -13.65 7.68
N LYS A 155 -8.07 -12.34 7.52
CA LYS A 155 -8.37 -11.35 8.56
C LYS A 155 -9.88 -11.23 8.83
N TYR A 156 -10.71 -11.32 7.78
CA TYR A 156 -12.16 -11.36 7.92
C TYR A 156 -12.60 -12.57 8.76
N ASN A 157 -12.10 -13.76 8.43
CA ASN A 157 -12.40 -14.99 9.18
C ASN A 157 -11.91 -14.94 10.63
N GLU A 158 -10.74 -14.38 10.90
CA GLU A 158 -10.24 -14.20 12.27
C GLU A 158 -11.17 -13.28 13.08
N SER A 159 -11.66 -12.20 12.46
CA SER A 159 -12.61 -11.28 13.11
C SER A 159 -13.96 -11.93 13.39
N MET A 160 -14.46 -12.74 12.46
CA MET A 160 -15.71 -13.48 12.61
C MET A 160 -15.60 -14.58 13.68
N LYS A 161 -14.45 -15.29 13.76
CA LYS A 161 -14.16 -16.21 14.86
C LYS A 161 -14.25 -15.50 16.21
N LYS A 162 -13.59 -14.36 16.38
CA LYS A 162 -13.63 -13.58 17.63
C LYS A 162 -15.05 -13.13 18.01
N ILE A 163 -15.86 -12.71 17.02
CA ILE A 163 -17.26 -12.32 17.25
C ILE A 163 -18.12 -13.53 17.64
N ALA A 164 -17.96 -14.66 16.97
CA ALA A 164 -18.66 -15.90 17.29
C ALA A 164 -18.30 -16.39 18.70
N THR A 165 -17.02 -16.38 19.08
CA THR A 165 -16.60 -16.72 20.44
C THR A 165 -17.23 -15.77 21.48
N LYS A 166 -17.21 -14.45 21.24
CA LYS A 166 -17.86 -13.49 22.16
C LYS A 166 -19.38 -13.70 22.33
N ARG A 167 -20.06 -14.23 21.31
CA ARG A 167 -21.50 -14.55 21.38
C ARG A 167 -21.80 -15.88 22.06
N LEU A 168 -20.86 -16.82 22.09
CA LEU A 168 -21.03 -18.12 22.76
C LEU A 168 -20.78 -18.04 24.27
N TYR A 169 -20.01 -17.06 24.74
CA TYR A 169 -19.72 -16.82 26.16
C TYR A 169 -20.60 -15.72 26.78
N ARG A 170 -21.72 -15.38 26.14
CA ARG A 170 -22.73 -14.43 26.62
C ARG A 170 -24.06 -15.16 26.77
#